data_AF-A0A6S4QVC1-F1
#
_entry.id   AF-A0A6S4QVC1-F1
#
_cell.length_a   1.000
_cell.length_b   1.000
_cell.length_c   1.000
_cell.angle_alpha   90.00
_cell.angle_beta   90.00
_cell.angle_gamma   90.00
#
_symmetry.space_group_name_H-M   'P 1'
#
loop_
_entity.id
_entity.type
_entity.pdbx_description
1 polymer ?
#
loop_
_entity_poly.entity_id
_entity_poly.type
_entity_poly.pdbx_seq_one_letter_code
_entity_poly.pdbx_strand_id
1 'polypeptide(L)'
;MKSHFSKSVSSKKASPVQSTQPTYQSQASSKDANSALKSSLKSWKIRFPDDFHVHLRSAELLPYTTPFTAQSFRRAIIMPNLSPPISTVAAALTYRNQILSALTEASLSHTPYRYNNNDDDDNKAYYSDKVGHRNRISTKKLPYPFNKFTPLMTLYLQETTAKKDLVALARSSEIIGCKYYPKGVTTHANYGIKSLATISPVLEIMEELKIPLMIHGESPEKDIDVFDREAHFIEHVLTPIIDRFPTLKITLEHITSRHAVAFIRDAPAHVCATITLHHLLLTRNDLLASTLKPHFYCKPIMKREADRKALLNAALGRYDAPYNAPYDAPTSNATSPSQQNTSKNTPPPPISPQKSMPPAPAYKKGKFFFGSDSAPHQKSLKEAACGCAGVFSAPFCIEMLAQIFAEQNAKEHLEAFVSVNGAAHYNLPLNTDTLELIPTTNNDIENTIPNAYHFGAHKTFIPFRPFPQLKWKQNSQIFENSQGP
;
A
#
# COMPACT_ATOMS: atom_id res chain seq x y z
N MET A 1 45.09 -21.11 -50.46
CA MET A 1 45.23 -19.79 -51.12
C MET A 1 44.86 -18.71 -50.11
N LYS A 2 45.82 -17.85 -49.80
CA LYS A 2 45.63 -16.64 -48.97
C LYS A 2 44.78 -15.63 -49.75
N SER A 3 43.89 -14.89 -49.08
CA SER A 3 43.73 -13.47 -49.40
C SER A 3 43.37 -12.68 -48.15
N HIS A 4 44.21 -11.68 -47.88
CA HIS A 4 44.04 -10.63 -46.90
C HIS A 4 42.96 -9.64 -47.35
N PHE A 5 42.23 -9.04 -46.41
CA PHE A 5 42.10 -7.57 -46.38
C PHE A 5 41.80 -7.10 -44.96
N SER A 6 42.77 -6.38 -44.38
CA SER A 6 42.61 -5.57 -43.19
C SER A 6 41.96 -4.24 -43.57
N LYS A 7 41.04 -3.74 -42.73
CA LYS A 7 40.85 -2.30 -42.54
C LYS A 7 40.60 -2.01 -41.07
N SER A 8 41.50 -1.21 -40.52
CA SER A 8 41.40 -0.56 -39.22
C SER A 8 40.25 0.44 -39.23
N VAL A 9 39.44 0.46 -38.16
CA VAL A 9 38.56 1.58 -37.84
C VAL A 9 38.98 2.15 -36.50
N SER A 10 39.38 3.42 -36.57
CA SER A 10 39.77 4.30 -35.48
C SER A 10 38.66 4.44 -34.43
N SER A 11 39.06 4.36 -33.16
CA SER A 11 38.24 4.64 -31.99
C SER A 11 37.94 6.13 -31.88
N LYS A 12 36.70 6.53 -32.16
CA LYS A 12 36.15 7.79 -31.64
C LYS A 12 35.41 7.49 -30.34
N LYS A 13 35.95 8.00 -29.23
CA LYS A 13 35.26 8.07 -27.93
C LYS A 13 33.95 8.85 -28.12
N ALA A 14 32.82 8.18 -27.94
CA ALA A 14 31.54 8.85 -27.78
C ALA A 14 31.47 9.43 -26.35
N SER A 15 31.22 10.73 -26.26
CA SER A 15 30.96 11.42 -24.99
C SER A 15 29.68 10.87 -24.33
N PRO A 16 29.61 10.77 -22.99
CA PRO A 16 28.41 10.29 -22.32
C PRO A 16 27.28 11.31 -22.46
N VAL A 17 26.16 10.86 -23.02
CA VAL A 17 24.89 11.60 -23.07
C VAL A 17 24.36 11.67 -21.64
N GLN A 18 24.22 12.89 -21.11
CA GLN A 18 23.58 13.14 -19.82
C GLN A 18 22.14 12.63 -19.86
N SER A 19 21.80 11.73 -18.94
CA SER A 19 20.45 11.24 -18.73
C SER A 19 19.55 12.36 -18.22
N THR A 20 18.57 12.79 -19.01
CA THR A 20 17.51 13.69 -18.57
C THR A 20 16.51 12.92 -17.69
N GLN A 21 16.60 13.12 -16.38
CA GLN A 21 15.63 12.68 -15.37
C GLN A 21 14.30 13.44 -15.54
N PRO A 22 13.16 12.86 -15.09
CA PRO A 22 11.85 13.50 -15.23
C PRO A 22 11.76 14.79 -14.41
N THR A 23 11.46 15.90 -15.08
CA THR A 23 11.19 17.19 -14.47
C THR A 23 9.75 17.25 -13.97
N TYR A 24 9.57 17.17 -12.65
CA TYR A 24 8.39 17.75 -11.99
C TYR A 24 8.48 19.27 -12.16
N GLN A 25 7.81 19.84 -13.17
CA GLN A 25 7.72 21.28 -13.32
C GLN A 25 6.75 21.85 -12.27
N SER A 26 7.31 22.46 -11.23
CA SER A 26 6.59 23.37 -10.35
C SER A 26 6.38 24.71 -11.07
N GLN A 27 5.15 25.03 -11.44
CA GLN A 27 4.78 26.41 -11.75
C GLN A 27 4.11 27.04 -10.54
N ALA A 28 4.91 27.72 -9.71
CA ALA A 28 4.50 28.82 -8.84
C ALA A 28 5.75 29.61 -8.42
N SER A 29 5.68 30.94 -8.49
CA SER A 29 6.76 31.87 -8.15
C SER A 29 7.28 31.65 -6.71
N SER A 30 8.61 31.58 -6.58
CA SER A 30 9.33 30.74 -5.60
C SER A 30 9.68 31.36 -4.25
N LYS A 31 9.19 32.56 -3.91
CA LYS A 31 9.50 33.20 -2.60
C LYS A 31 8.32 33.20 -1.62
N ASP A 32 7.11 33.51 -2.09
CA ASP A 32 5.94 33.59 -1.20
C ASP A 32 5.29 32.21 -0.93
N ALA A 33 5.33 31.30 -1.90
CA ALA A 33 4.83 29.93 -1.74
C ALA A 33 5.65 29.11 -0.72
N ASN A 34 6.97 29.33 -0.67
CA ASN A 34 7.88 28.66 0.27
C ASN A 34 7.75 29.21 1.71
N SER A 35 7.34 30.47 1.87
CA SER A 35 7.05 31.09 3.17
C SER A 35 5.72 30.57 3.75
N ALA A 36 4.69 30.50 2.91
CA ALA A 36 3.39 29.95 3.29
C ALA A 36 3.45 28.46 3.65
N LEU A 37 4.20 27.64 2.90
CA LEU A 37 4.41 26.20 3.21
C LEU A 37 5.16 25.98 4.54
N LYS A 38 6.14 26.83 4.87
CA LYS A 38 6.91 26.73 6.11
C LYS A 38 6.10 27.07 7.36
N SER A 39 5.05 27.88 7.22
CA SER A 39 4.15 28.24 8.33
C SER A 39 2.97 27.29 8.54
N SER A 40 2.67 26.42 7.57
CA SER A 40 1.42 25.62 7.52
C SER A 40 1.57 24.13 7.78
N LEU A 41 2.79 23.57 7.74
CA LEU A 41 3.03 22.17 8.02
C LEU A 41 3.03 21.91 9.54
N LYS A 42 1.83 21.88 10.13
CA LYS A 42 1.58 21.40 11.50
C LYS A 42 1.57 19.88 11.54
N SER A 43 1.87 19.29 12.70
CA SER A 43 1.76 17.85 12.90
C SER A 43 0.35 17.33 12.62
N TRP A 44 0.26 16.07 12.17
CA TRP A 44 -0.99 15.38 11.89
C TRP A 44 -1.14 14.25 12.88
N LYS A 45 -2.20 14.30 13.68
CA LYS A 45 -2.56 13.24 14.61
C LYS A 45 -3.72 12.45 14.01
N ILE A 46 -3.52 11.17 13.76
CA ILE A 46 -4.52 10.23 13.25
C ILE A 46 -4.57 9.01 14.16
N ARG A 47 -5.69 8.29 14.21
CA ARG A 47 -5.75 6.94 14.78
C ARG A 47 -4.72 6.05 14.12
N PHE A 48 -4.12 5.16 14.90
CA PHE A 48 -3.18 4.22 14.32
C PHE A 48 -3.83 3.48 13.14
N PRO A 49 -3.15 3.42 11.98
CA PRO A 49 -3.66 2.75 10.79
C PRO A 49 -3.81 1.24 10.93
N ASP A 50 -4.57 0.64 10.02
CA ASP A 50 -4.57 -0.79 9.73
C ASP A 50 -4.24 -1.02 8.25
N ASP A 51 -3.62 -2.17 7.94
CA ASP A 51 -3.32 -2.58 6.56
C ASP A 51 -4.24 -3.74 6.14
N PHE A 52 -5.24 -3.47 5.33
CA PHE A 52 -6.22 -4.49 4.94
C PHE A 52 -5.74 -5.43 3.82
N HIS A 53 -4.46 -5.36 3.40
CA HIS A 53 -3.89 -6.29 2.43
C HIS A 53 -2.36 -6.37 2.52
N VAL A 54 -1.79 -7.42 3.11
CA VAL A 54 -0.33 -7.58 3.18
C VAL A 54 0.15 -9.01 2.96
N HIS A 55 1.35 -9.15 2.38
CA HIS A 55 2.07 -10.42 2.26
C HIS A 55 3.33 -10.42 3.13
N LEU A 56 3.31 -11.19 4.22
CA LEU A 56 4.46 -11.31 5.12
C LEU A 56 5.45 -12.40 4.71
N ARG A 57 5.08 -13.28 3.75
CA ARG A 57 5.87 -14.47 3.36
C ARG A 57 6.04 -15.44 4.55
N SER A 58 6.94 -16.42 4.45
CA SER A 58 7.04 -17.50 5.43
C SER A 58 8.45 -17.68 5.99
N ALA A 59 8.54 -18.45 7.08
CA ALA A 59 9.77 -18.96 7.64
C ALA A 59 10.81 -17.84 7.89
N GLU A 60 12.02 -18.01 7.39
CA GLU A 60 13.16 -17.11 7.53
C GLU A 60 12.96 -15.69 7.02
N LEU A 61 11.86 -15.37 6.33
CA LEU A 61 11.54 -14.00 5.92
C LEU A 61 10.69 -13.24 6.93
N LEU A 62 9.94 -13.94 7.80
CA LEU A 62 9.03 -13.31 8.75
C LEU A 62 9.70 -12.30 9.70
N PRO A 63 10.90 -12.57 10.26
CA PRO A 63 11.59 -11.60 11.12
C PRO A 63 11.97 -10.31 10.38
N TYR A 64 12.00 -10.33 9.05
CA TYR A 64 12.42 -9.20 8.24
C TYR A 64 11.25 -8.41 7.65
N THR A 65 10.18 -9.08 7.23
CA THR A 65 9.02 -8.47 6.57
C THR A 65 7.98 -7.97 7.57
N THR A 66 7.76 -8.71 8.66
CA THR A 66 6.70 -8.41 9.64
C THR A 66 6.93 -7.08 10.37
N PRO A 67 8.16 -6.76 10.85
CA PRO A 67 8.35 -5.55 11.63
C PRO A 67 8.05 -4.25 10.88
N PHE A 68 8.28 -4.18 9.56
CA PHE A 68 7.91 -3.01 8.76
C PHE A 68 6.40 -2.74 8.77
N THR A 69 5.59 -3.81 8.78
CA THR A 69 4.13 -3.70 8.88
C THR A 69 3.73 -3.36 10.32
N ALA A 70 4.22 -4.11 11.30
CA ALA A 70 3.86 -3.93 12.71
C ALA A 70 4.28 -2.57 13.29
N GLN A 71 5.27 -1.92 12.70
CA GLN A 71 5.69 -0.56 13.07
C GLN A 71 4.61 0.49 12.78
N SER A 72 3.95 0.39 11.62
CA SER A 72 3.08 1.44 11.10
C SER A 72 1.59 1.15 11.27
N PHE A 73 1.24 -0.10 11.56
CA PHE A 73 -0.14 -0.58 11.60
C PHE A 73 -0.44 -1.30 12.92
N ARG A 74 -1.68 -1.25 13.37
CA ARG A 74 -2.16 -2.02 14.54
C ARG A 74 -2.74 -3.36 14.15
N ARG A 75 -3.42 -3.42 13.01
CA ARG A 75 -3.85 -4.68 12.42
C ARG A 75 -3.38 -4.78 10.99
N ALA A 76 -3.20 -6.01 10.53
CA ALA A 76 -3.09 -6.26 9.11
C ALA A 76 -3.82 -7.53 8.69
N ILE A 77 -4.50 -7.51 7.56
CA ILE A 77 -5.08 -8.70 6.94
C ILE A 77 -3.97 -9.43 6.18
N ILE A 78 -3.59 -10.60 6.69
CA ILE A 78 -2.47 -11.39 6.19
C ILE A 78 -2.96 -12.32 5.09
N MET A 79 -2.40 -12.15 3.89
CA MET A 79 -2.79 -12.92 2.71
C MET A 79 -2.29 -14.38 2.73
N PRO A 80 -3.05 -15.35 2.21
CA PRO A 80 -2.85 -16.77 2.51
C PRO A 80 -2.09 -17.56 1.43
N ASN A 81 -1.55 -16.89 0.41
CA ASN A 81 -0.88 -17.49 -0.76
C ASN A 81 0.58 -17.88 -0.47
N LEU A 82 0.81 -18.57 0.65
CA LEU A 82 2.05 -19.28 0.88
C LEU A 82 2.16 -20.51 -0.05
N SER A 83 3.29 -21.20 0.01
CA SER A 83 3.49 -22.48 -0.67
C SER A 83 3.84 -23.54 0.38
N PRO A 84 2.92 -24.47 0.72
CA PRO A 84 1.52 -24.57 0.25
C PRO A 84 0.62 -23.42 0.77
N PRO A 85 -0.54 -23.16 0.13
CA PRO A 85 -1.46 -22.11 0.56
C PRO A 85 -2.15 -22.45 1.90
N ILE A 86 -2.46 -21.43 2.67
CA ILE A 86 -3.12 -21.56 3.97
C ILE A 86 -4.61 -21.80 3.74
N SER A 87 -5.03 -23.05 3.77
CA SER A 87 -6.41 -23.44 3.38
C SER A 87 -7.25 -24.01 4.52
N THR A 88 -6.69 -24.10 5.73
CA THR A 88 -7.38 -24.62 6.92
C THR A 88 -7.17 -23.68 8.10
N VAL A 89 -8.10 -23.73 9.06
CA VAL A 89 -8.01 -22.94 10.29
C VAL A 89 -6.73 -23.26 11.08
N ALA A 90 -6.37 -24.56 11.17
CA ALA A 90 -5.16 -24.99 11.85
C ALA A 90 -3.88 -24.40 11.24
N ALA A 91 -3.79 -24.36 9.90
CA ALA A 91 -2.65 -23.77 9.19
C ALA A 91 -2.60 -22.25 9.43
N ALA A 92 -3.75 -21.57 9.41
CA ALA A 92 -3.83 -20.14 9.66
C ALA A 92 -3.36 -19.76 11.07
N LEU A 93 -3.81 -20.49 12.09
CA LEU A 93 -3.39 -20.27 13.48
C LEU A 93 -1.91 -20.60 13.69
N THR A 94 -1.39 -21.66 13.06
CA THR A 94 0.04 -21.99 13.08
C THR A 94 0.87 -20.84 12.51
N TYR A 95 0.48 -20.32 11.34
CA TYR A 95 1.18 -19.21 10.71
C TYR A 95 1.06 -17.91 11.51
N ARG A 96 -0.10 -17.65 12.12
CA ARG A 96 -0.29 -16.52 13.05
C ARG A 96 0.72 -16.55 14.19
N ASN A 97 0.89 -17.71 14.81
CA ASN A 97 1.85 -17.87 15.90
C ASN A 97 3.29 -17.64 15.42
N GLN A 98 3.66 -18.11 14.22
CA GLN A 98 4.97 -17.83 13.63
C GLN A 98 5.21 -16.32 13.42
N ILE A 99 4.19 -15.58 12.97
CA ILE A 99 4.26 -14.11 12.81
C ILE A 99 4.52 -13.44 14.16
N LEU A 100 3.77 -13.83 15.20
CA LEU A 100 3.92 -13.26 16.55
C LEU A 100 5.27 -13.62 17.19
N SER A 101 5.75 -14.85 16.99
CA SER A 101 7.08 -15.27 17.41
C SER A 101 8.17 -14.46 16.71
N ALA A 102 8.07 -14.25 15.39
CA ALA A 102 9.02 -13.44 14.64
C ALA A 102 9.08 -11.98 15.13
N LEU A 103 7.96 -11.40 15.55
CA LEU A 103 7.94 -10.06 16.17
C LEU A 103 8.58 -10.05 17.56
N THR A 104 8.38 -11.10 18.34
CA THR A 104 9.00 -11.25 19.65
C THR A 104 10.53 -11.34 19.50
N GLU A 105 11.00 -12.19 18.58
CA GLU A 105 12.42 -12.31 18.23
C GLU A 105 13.00 -10.99 17.72
N ALA A 106 12.32 -10.32 16.80
CA ALA A 106 12.75 -9.02 16.28
C ALA A 106 12.85 -7.95 17.37
N SER A 107 11.97 -8.00 18.39
CA SER A 107 12.01 -7.09 19.54
C SER A 107 13.20 -7.34 20.47
N LEU A 108 13.58 -8.62 20.64
CA LEU A 108 14.68 -9.06 21.51
C LEU A 108 16.05 -8.92 20.82
N SER A 109 16.07 -9.13 19.50
CA SER A 109 17.29 -9.09 18.73
C SER A 109 17.74 -7.64 18.55
N HIS A 110 18.97 -7.33 18.97
CA HIS A 110 19.64 -6.07 18.62
C HIS A 110 20.10 -6.06 17.15
N THR A 111 19.68 -7.04 16.36
CA THR A 111 20.16 -7.28 15.00
C THR A 111 19.74 -6.10 14.14
N PRO A 112 20.69 -5.25 13.72
CA PRO A 112 20.32 -4.09 12.94
C PRO A 112 19.86 -4.52 11.57
N TYR A 113 18.78 -3.91 11.10
CA TYR A 113 18.57 -3.79 9.66
C TYR A 113 19.80 -3.12 9.07
N ARG A 114 20.60 -3.86 8.30
CA ARG A 114 21.67 -3.25 7.50
C ARG A 114 21.02 -2.73 6.22
N TYR A 115 21.07 -1.42 6.04
CA TYR A 115 20.58 -0.75 4.85
C TYR A 115 21.72 0.01 4.18
N ASN A 116 21.67 0.10 2.85
CA ASN A 116 22.66 0.81 2.07
C ASN A 116 22.01 2.01 1.34
N ASN A 117 22.69 3.15 1.38
CA ASN A 117 22.29 4.39 0.68
C ASN A 117 23.21 4.71 -0.52
N ASN A 118 24.26 3.92 -0.77
CA ASN A 118 25.18 4.09 -1.89
C ASN A 118 24.86 3.08 -2.99
N ASP A 119 24.62 3.57 -4.21
CA ASP A 119 24.17 2.78 -5.37
C ASP A 119 25.26 1.89 -6.01
N ASP A 120 26.53 1.99 -5.60
CA ASP A 120 27.66 1.52 -6.41
C ASP A 120 28.47 0.34 -5.84
N ASP A 121 27.96 -0.46 -4.90
CA ASP A 121 28.78 -1.57 -4.37
C ASP A 121 27.98 -2.80 -3.92
N ASP A 122 27.41 -3.52 -4.89
CA ASP A 122 26.85 -4.88 -4.68
C ASP A 122 27.92 -5.86 -4.12
N ASN A 123 29.22 -5.51 -4.14
CA ASN A 123 30.34 -6.38 -3.76
C ASN A 123 31.08 -6.01 -2.46
N LYS A 124 30.82 -4.86 -1.80
CA LYS A 124 31.50 -4.50 -0.52
C LYS A 124 30.69 -4.77 0.76
N ALA A 125 29.51 -5.38 0.66
CA ALA A 125 28.79 -5.83 1.86
C ALA A 125 29.39 -7.11 2.48
N TYR A 126 30.34 -7.77 1.80
CA TYR A 126 31.04 -8.96 2.27
C TYR A 126 32.55 -8.70 2.38
N TYR A 127 33.06 -8.80 3.61
CA TYR A 127 34.46 -8.63 4.04
C TYR A 127 35.04 -7.20 4.06
N SER A 128 35.20 -6.62 5.27
CA SER A 128 36.53 -6.61 5.92
C SER A 128 36.43 -6.15 7.39
N ASP A 129 36.87 -7.02 8.31
CA ASP A 129 37.34 -6.64 9.66
C ASP A 129 38.80 -6.12 9.61
N LYS A 130 39.29 -5.70 8.44
CA LYS A 130 40.65 -5.19 8.27
C LYS A 130 40.67 -3.97 7.36
N VAL A 131 40.99 -2.86 8.01
CA VAL A 131 41.60 -1.63 7.49
C VAL A 131 40.72 -0.77 6.55
N GLY A 132 40.10 0.25 7.13
CA GLY A 132 40.48 1.61 6.75
C GLY A 132 39.57 2.46 5.88
N HIS A 133 38.36 2.07 5.46
CA HIS A 133 37.37 2.99 4.87
C HIS A 133 35.98 2.77 5.51
N ARG A 134 35.49 3.76 6.27
CA ARG A 134 34.22 3.69 7.01
C ARG A 134 33.02 3.82 6.05
N ASN A 135 32.60 2.72 5.41
CA ASN A 135 31.21 2.61 4.97
C ASN A 135 30.33 2.58 6.22
N ARG A 136 29.62 3.67 6.48
CA ARG A 136 28.82 3.86 7.70
C ARG A 136 27.53 3.04 7.58
N ILE A 137 27.62 1.73 7.83
CA ILE A 137 26.46 0.84 8.01
C ILE A 137 25.73 1.34 9.26
N SER A 138 24.58 1.98 9.06
CA SER A 138 23.77 2.51 10.15
C SER A 138 22.85 1.42 10.68
N THR A 139 22.81 1.29 12.00
CA THR A 139 22.03 0.30 12.73
C THR A 139 20.88 1.03 13.42
N LYS A 140 19.68 1.05 12.82
CA LYS A 140 18.51 1.72 13.45
C LYS A 140 17.72 0.71 14.27
N LYS A 141 17.47 1.01 15.55
CA LYS A 141 16.50 0.28 16.38
C LYS A 141 15.10 0.59 15.85
N LEU A 142 14.26 -0.42 15.65
CA LEU A 142 12.87 -0.17 15.27
C LEU A 142 12.16 0.53 16.45
N PRO A 143 11.52 1.70 16.23
CA PRO A 143 11.13 2.60 17.32
C PRO A 143 9.90 2.18 18.14
N TYR A 144 9.33 0.99 17.94
CA TYR A 144 8.05 0.61 18.52
C TYR A 144 8.03 -0.80 19.11
N PRO A 145 7.42 -1.02 20.29
CA PRO A 145 7.08 -2.36 20.73
C PRO A 145 5.99 -2.92 19.80
N PHE A 146 6.23 -4.09 19.20
CA PHE A 146 5.27 -4.75 18.30
C PHE A 146 4.10 -5.41 19.05
N ASN A 147 4.04 -5.28 20.38
CA ASN A 147 3.05 -5.94 21.23
C ASN A 147 1.59 -5.47 21.01
N LYS A 148 1.39 -4.36 20.30
CA LYS A 148 0.07 -3.87 19.91
C LYS A 148 -0.36 -4.29 18.50
N PHE A 149 0.50 -4.98 17.74
CA PHE A 149 0.17 -5.45 16.41
C PHE A 149 -0.62 -6.76 16.45
N THR A 150 -1.69 -6.84 15.66
CA THR A 150 -2.57 -8.00 15.55
C THR A 150 -2.65 -8.47 14.10
N PRO A 151 -2.05 -9.61 13.73
CA PRO A 151 -2.27 -10.23 12.44
C PRO A 151 -3.68 -10.84 12.37
N LEU A 152 -4.47 -10.40 11.40
CA LEU A 152 -5.79 -10.95 11.05
C LEU A 152 -5.61 -11.89 9.86
N MET A 153 -5.80 -13.18 10.10
CA MET A 153 -5.51 -14.21 9.13
C MET A 153 -6.63 -14.35 8.10
N THR A 154 -6.30 -14.95 6.96
CA THR A 154 -7.28 -15.32 5.93
C THR A 154 -7.07 -16.77 5.52
N LEU A 155 -8.11 -17.39 4.95
CA LEU A 155 -7.97 -18.68 4.27
C LEU A 155 -7.89 -18.47 2.76
N TYR A 156 -7.02 -19.22 2.09
CA TYR A 156 -6.97 -19.33 0.65
C TYR A 156 -8.22 -20.11 0.20
N LEU A 157 -9.10 -19.44 -0.54
CA LEU A 157 -10.34 -20.05 -1.03
C LEU A 157 -10.03 -21.04 -2.17
N GLN A 158 -10.59 -22.23 -2.06
CA GLN A 158 -10.49 -23.28 -3.07
C GLN A 158 -11.88 -23.84 -3.37
N GLU A 159 -12.03 -24.45 -4.54
CA GLU A 159 -13.24 -25.21 -4.91
C GLU A 159 -13.50 -26.37 -3.93
N THR A 160 -12.45 -26.83 -3.26
CA THR A 160 -12.47 -27.91 -2.26
C THR A 160 -12.46 -27.41 -0.81
N THR A 161 -12.62 -26.10 -0.57
CA THR A 161 -12.68 -25.55 0.80
C THR A 161 -13.79 -26.24 1.59
N ALA A 162 -13.41 -26.93 2.66
CA ALA A 162 -14.34 -27.76 3.40
C ALA A 162 -15.29 -26.92 4.27
N LYS A 163 -16.57 -27.31 4.32
CA LYS A 163 -17.59 -26.67 5.20
C LYS A 163 -17.13 -26.57 6.65
N LYS A 164 -16.42 -27.60 7.17
CA LYS A 164 -15.89 -27.59 8.54
C LYS A 164 -14.93 -26.42 8.81
N ASP A 165 -14.09 -26.06 7.84
CA ASP A 165 -13.14 -24.96 7.97
C ASP A 165 -13.85 -23.61 7.89
N LEU A 166 -14.90 -23.49 7.08
CA LEU A 166 -15.75 -22.28 7.05
C LEU A 166 -16.51 -22.08 8.37
N VAL A 167 -17.09 -23.14 8.94
CA VAL A 167 -17.77 -23.08 10.24
C VAL A 167 -16.79 -22.72 11.36
N ALA A 168 -15.57 -23.27 11.33
CA ALA A 168 -14.54 -22.93 12.30
C ALA A 168 -14.04 -21.48 12.12
N LEU A 169 -13.87 -21.01 10.88
CA LEU A 169 -13.53 -19.62 10.56
C LEU A 169 -14.59 -18.67 11.12
N ALA A 170 -15.88 -18.93 10.87
CA ALA A 170 -16.98 -18.07 11.32
C ALA A 170 -17.05 -17.89 12.86
N ARG A 171 -16.38 -18.77 13.63
CA ARG A 171 -16.28 -18.70 15.09
C ARG A 171 -14.97 -18.10 15.58
N SER A 172 -14.00 -17.85 14.69
CA SER A 172 -12.70 -17.30 15.03
C SER A 172 -12.74 -15.78 15.08
N SER A 173 -11.94 -15.21 15.99
CA SER A 173 -11.66 -13.77 16.06
C SER A 173 -10.36 -13.40 15.35
N GLU A 174 -9.55 -14.41 15.02
CA GLU A 174 -8.21 -14.32 14.45
C GLU A 174 -8.19 -14.49 12.94
N ILE A 175 -9.22 -15.13 12.37
CA ILE A 175 -9.35 -15.36 10.93
C ILE A 175 -10.57 -14.57 10.43
N ILE A 176 -10.36 -13.62 9.52
CA ILE A 176 -11.36 -12.61 9.17
C ILE A 176 -12.18 -12.94 7.91
N GLY A 177 -11.74 -13.91 7.11
CA GLY A 177 -12.42 -14.29 5.88
C GLY A 177 -11.57 -15.12 4.93
N CYS A 178 -12.04 -15.22 3.68
CA CYS A 178 -11.38 -16.00 2.63
C CYS A 178 -10.88 -15.09 1.50
N LYS A 179 -9.70 -15.40 0.96
CA LYS A 179 -9.13 -14.73 -0.20
C LYS A 179 -9.30 -15.60 -1.45
N TYR A 180 -10.01 -15.05 -2.43
CA TYR A 180 -10.20 -15.58 -3.76
C TYR A 180 -9.03 -15.15 -4.66
N TYR A 181 -8.41 -16.14 -5.30
CA TYR A 181 -7.48 -15.93 -6.40
C TYR A 181 -8.02 -16.67 -7.63
N PRO A 182 -8.21 -16.00 -8.77
CA PRO A 182 -8.42 -16.69 -10.03
C PRO A 182 -7.17 -17.50 -10.38
N LYS A 183 -7.38 -18.73 -10.87
CA LYS A 183 -6.30 -19.69 -11.07
C LYS A 183 -5.21 -19.15 -11.99
N GLY A 184 -3.96 -19.14 -11.51
CA GLY A 184 -2.77 -18.80 -12.30
C GLY A 184 -2.54 -17.32 -12.58
N VAL A 185 -3.32 -16.41 -12.00
CA VAL A 185 -3.23 -14.98 -12.32
C VAL A 185 -2.06 -14.28 -11.64
N THR A 186 -1.70 -14.68 -10.42
CA THR A 186 -0.65 -14.06 -9.60
C THR A 186 0.17 -15.09 -8.82
N THR A 187 1.15 -14.64 -8.03
CA THR A 187 2.09 -15.47 -7.25
C THR A 187 1.35 -16.51 -6.41
N HIS A 188 1.70 -17.79 -6.61
CA HIS A 188 1.13 -18.97 -5.96
C HIS A 188 -0.39 -19.20 -6.18
N ALA A 189 -0.98 -18.60 -7.22
CA ALA A 189 -2.41 -18.75 -7.53
C ALA A 189 -2.77 -20.08 -8.22
N ASN A 190 -1.90 -21.10 -8.24
CA ASN A 190 -2.11 -22.34 -9.00
C ASN A 190 -3.26 -23.21 -8.44
N TYR A 191 -3.59 -23.02 -7.17
CA TYR A 191 -4.72 -23.65 -6.48
C TYR A 191 -5.99 -22.78 -6.50
N GLY A 192 -5.98 -21.69 -7.28
CA GLY A 192 -7.08 -20.73 -7.39
C GLY A 192 -8.33 -21.28 -8.06
N ILE A 193 -9.36 -20.45 -8.07
CA ILE A 193 -10.69 -20.78 -8.59
C ILE A 193 -10.70 -20.76 -10.12
N LYS A 194 -11.36 -21.75 -10.72
CA LYS A 194 -11.47 -21.87 -12.18
C LYS A 194 -12.71 -21.18 -12.72
N SER A 195 -13.84 -21.28 -12.01
CA SER A 195 -15.13 -20.76 -12.48
C SER A 195 -16.07 -20.42 -11.32
N LEU A 196 -17.06 -19.56 -11.59
CA LEU A 196 -18.12 -19.27 -10.64
C LEU A 196 -18.96 -20.50 -10.30
N ALA A 197 -19.26 -21.35 -11.29
CA ALA A 197 -20.11 -22.52 -11.11
C ALA A 197 -19.54 -23.49 -10.06
N THR A 198 -18.22 -23.74 -10.11
CA THR A 198 -17.53 -24.67 -9.20
C THR A 198 -17.40 -24.13 -7.78
N ILE A 199 -17.31 -22.81 -7.60
CA ILE A 199 -17.16 -22.20 -6.27
C ILE A 199 -18.49 -21.81 -5.61
N SER A 200 -19.58 -21.77 -6.37
CA SER A 200 -20.90 -21.34 -5.88
C SER A 200 -21.35 -22.03 -4.58
N PRO A 201 -21.22 -23.36 -4.41
CA PRO A 201 -21.62 -24.01 -3.15
C PRO A 201 -20.82 -23.53 -1.93
N VAL A 202 -19.55 -23.16 -2.12
CA VAL A 202 -18.70 -22.61 -1.06
C VAL A 202 -19.12 -21.17 -0.73
N LEU A 203 -19.46 -20.38 -1.76
CA LEU A 203 -19.96 -19.01 -1.59
C LEU A 203 -21.32 -18.97 -0.88
N GLU A 204 -22.22 -19.91 -1.16
CA GLU A 204 -23.50 -20.07 -0.45
C GLU A 204 -23.28 -20.23 1.06
N ILE A 205 -22.34 -21.11 1.45
CA ILE A 205 -21.99 -21.31 2.87
C ILE A 205 -21.32 -20.06 3.46
N MET A 206 -20.44 -19.40 2.70
CA MET A 206 -19.80 -18.17 3.16
C MET A 206 -20.81 -17.05 3.39
N GLU A 207 -21.81 -16.91 2.51
CA GLU A 207 -22.88 -15.93 2.67
C GLU A 207 -23.75 -16.24 3.91
N GLU A 208 -24.18 -17.50 4.07
CA GLU A 208 -24.95 -17.97 5.24
C GLU A 208 -24.22 -17.67 6.55
N LEU A 209 -22.90 -17.93 6.59
CA LEU A 209 -22.05 -17.71 7.75
C LEU A 209 -21.49 -16.28 7.84
N LYS A 210 -21.85 -15.39 6.92
CA LYS A 210 -21.39 -13.99 6.83
C LYS A 210 -19.86 -13.85 6.78
N ILE A 211 -19.18 -14.80 6.14
CA ILE A 211 -17.73 -14.80 5.97
C ILE A 211 -17.35 -13.85 4.83
N PRO A 212 -16.54 -12.80 5.09
CA PRO A 212 -16.08 -11.88 4.06
C PRO A 212 -15.26 -12.56 2.96
N LEU A 213 -15.51 -12.15 1.71
CA LEU A 213 -14.79 -12.57 0.52
C LEU A 213 -13.87 -11.45 0.03
N MET A 214 -12.56 -11.67 0.08
CA MET A 214 -11.54 -10.78 -0.50
C MET A 214 -11.16 -11.29 -1.87
N ILE A 215 -11.11 -10.46 -2.90
CA ILE A 215 -10.97 -10.91 -4.30
C ILE A 215 -9.79 -10.23 -4.98
N HIS A 216 -8.85 -11.03 -5.50
CA HIS A 216 -7.94 -10.57 -6.54
C HIS A 216 -8.67 -10.59 -7.88
N GLY A 217 -9.18 -9.43 -8.34
CA GLY A 217 -10.09 -9.34 -9.48
C GLY A 217 -9.40 -9.14 -10.82
N GLU A 218 -8.78 -10.18 -11.38
CA GLU A 218 -8.20 -10.17 -12.72
C GLU A 218 -8.59 -11.45 -13.47
N SER A 219 -8.97 -11.34 -14.76
CA SER A 219 -9.28 -12.52 -15.57
C SER A 219 -8.02 -13.38 -15.82
N PRO A 220 -8.11 -14.73 -15.70
CA PRO A 220 -7.03 -15.65 -16.06
C PRO A 220 -6.92 -15.92 -17.56
N GLU A 221 -7.90 -15.47 -18.36
CA GLU A 221 -7.98 -15.74 -19.80
C GLU A 221 -6.77 -15.19 -20.54
N LYS A 222 -6.22 -15.99 -21.46
CA LYS A 222 -4.93 -15.70 -22.11
C LYS A 222 -5.06 -14.69 -23.25
N ASP A 223 -6.22 -14.64 -23.87
CA ASP A 223 -6.63 -13.75 -24.95
C ASP A 223 -7.07 -12.37 -24.47
N ILE A 224 -7.34 -12.21 -23.18
CA ILE A 224 -7.61 -10.90 -22.57
C ILE A 224 -6.29 -10.20 -22.23
N ASP A 225 -6.11 -9.01 -22.82
CA ASP A 225 -4.95 -8.15 -22.59
C ASP A 225 -4.79 -7.83 -21.09
N VAL A 226 -3.55 -7.84 -20.61
CA VAL A 226 -3.24 -7.66 -19.18
C VAL A 226 -3.78 -6.33 -18.61
N PHE A 227 -3.94 -5.30 -19.45
CA PHE A 227 -4.49 -4.01 -19.03
C PHE A 227 -6.02 -4.03 -18.89
N ASP A 228 -6.72 -5.00 -19.51
CA ASP A 228 -8.19 -5.09 -19.54
C ASP A 228 -8.75 -6.18 -18.60
N ARG A 229 -7.88 -7.05 -18.06
CA ARG A 229 -8.25 -8.19 -17.20
C ARG A 229 -9.07 -7.82 -15.95
N GLU A 230 -8.84 -6.66 -15.36
CA GLU A 230 -9.58 -6.21 -14.17
C GLU A 230 -11.03 -5.84 -14.53
N ALA A 231 -11.23 -5.04 -15.58
CA ALA A 231 -12.57 -4.68 -16.07
C ALA A 231 -13.34 -5.92 -16.52
N HIS A 232 -12.68 -6.80 -17.30
CA HIS A 232 -13.27 -8.07 -17.72
C HIS A 232 -13.70 -8.94 -16.52
N PHE A 233 -12.88 -9.04 -15.48
CA PHE A 233 -13.24 -9.78 -14.27
C PHE A 233 -14.46 -9.17 -13.57
N ILE A 234 -14.54 -7.85 -13.49
CA ILE A 234 -15.66 -7.14 -12.87
C ILE A 234 -16.97 -7.46 -13.59
N GLU A 235 -16.97 -7.35 -14.91
CA GLU A 235 -18.15 -7.57 -15.75
C GLU A 235 -18.59 -9.04 -15.76
N HIS A 236 -17.65 -9.97 -15.91
CA HIS A 236 -17.97 -11.38 -16.19
C HIS A 236 -17.91 -12.31 -14.97
N VAL A 237 -17.33 -11.87 -13.84
CA VAL A 237 -17.19 -12.71 -12.64
C VAL A 237 -17.76 -12.02 -11.41
N LEU A 238 -17.31 -10.80 -11.09
CA LEU A 238 -17.71 -10.12 -9.86
C LEU A 238 -19.19 -9.72 -9.86
N THR A 239 -19.68 -9.18 -10.97
CA THR A 239 -21.09 -8.78 -11.10
C THR A 239 -22.02 -9.99 -10.92
N PRO A 240 -21.82 -11.13 -11.61
CA PRO A 240 -22.58 -12.35 -11.33
C PRO A 240 -22.48 -12.90 -9.90
N ILE A 241 -21.33 -12.75 -9.22
CA ILE A 241 -21.19 -13.12 -7.80
C ILE A 241 -22.11 -12.25 -6.94
N ILE A 242 -22.12 -10.94 -7.14
CA ILE A 242 -22.93 -9.99 -6.35
C ILE A 242 -24.43 -10.22 -6.61
N ASP A 243 -24.82 -10.46 -7.86
CA ASP A 243 -26.22 -10.73 -8.21
C ASP A 243 -26.74 -12.02 -7.56
N ARG A 244 -25.89 -13.05 -7.47
CA ARG A 244 -26.25 -14.34 -6.88
C ARG A 244 -26.17 -14.36 -5.36
N PHE A 245 -25.25 -13.59 -4.76
CA PHE A 245 -24.96 -13.55 -3.33
C PHE A 245 -25.11 -12.12 -2.78
N PRO A 246 -26.33 -11.57 -2.75
CA PRO A 246 -26.59 -10.14 -2.51
C PRO A 246 -26.29 -9.66 -1.08
N THR A 247 -25.93 -10.55 -0.16
CA THR A 247 -25.56 -10.22 1.21
C THR A 247 -24.12 -10.59 1.56
N LEU A 248 -23.41 -11.27 0.65
CA LEU A 248 -22.01 -11.64 0.83
C LEU A 248 -21.14 -10.38 0.87
N LYS A 249 -20.46 -10.16 2.00
CA LYS A 249 -19.54 -9.03 2.14
C LYS A 249 -18.31 -9.24 1.26
N ILE A 250 -18.01 -8.29 0.38
CA ILE A 250 -16.94 -8.41 -0.62
C ILE A 250 -15.97 -7.23 -0.54
N THR A 251 -14.68 -7.55 -0.63
CA THR A 251 -13.61 -6.59 -0.90
C THR A 251 -12.97 -6.92 -2.26
N LEU A 252 -13.12 -6.03 -3.24
CA LEU A 252 -12.30 -6.07 -4.45
C LEU A 252 -10.93 -5.49 -4.12
N GLU A 253 -9.94 -6.37 -4.03
CA GLU A 253 -8.62 -5.97 -3.58
C GLU A 253 -7.88 -5.12 -4.62
N HIS A 254 -6.98 -4.26 -4.14
CA HIS A 254 -5.93 -3.55 -4.88
C HIS A 254 -6.39 -3.09 -6.28
N ILE A 255 -7.52 -2.37 -6.35
CA ILE A 255 -8.08 -1.91 -7.62
C ILE A 255 -7.09 -1.01 -8.38
N THR A 256 -7.08 -1.12 -9.70
CA THR A 256 -6.08 -0.44 -10.55
C THR A 256 -6.67 0.38 -11.68
N SER A 257 -7.98 0.28 -11.93
CA SER A 257 -8.65 0.96 -13.05
C SER A 257 -9.71 1.96 -12.58
N ARG A 258 -9.94 2.98 -13.41
CA ARG A 258 -11.11 3.86 -13.24
C ARG A 258 -12.44 3.12 -13.34
N HIS A 259 -12.47 2.01 -14.09
CA HIS A 259 -13.65 1.15 -14.22
C HIS A 259 -14.00 0.54 -12.85
N ALA A 260 -13.02 -0.03 -12.14
CA ALA A 260 -13.21 -0.55 -10.80
C ALA A 260 -13.65 0.54 -9.79
N VAL A 261 -13.09 1.75 -9.87
CA VAL A 261 -13.54 2.87 -9.03
C VAL A 261 -15.03 3.17 -9.24
N ALA A 262 -15.47 3.28 -10.51
CA ALA A 262 -16.86 3.54 -10.82
C ALA A 262 -17.79 2.39 -10.41
N PHE A 263 -17.38 1.15 -10.66
CA PHE A 263 -18.10 -0.03 -10.23
C PHE A 263 -18.32 -0.02 -8.71
N ILE A 264 -17.26 0.17 -7.91
CA ILE A 264 -17.36 0.16 -6.44
C ILE A 264 -18.21 1.32 -5.92
N ARG A 265 -18.11 2.51 -6.54
CA ARG A 265 -18.98 3.66 -6.21
C ARG A 265 -20.46 3.27 -6.30
N ASP A 266 -20.84 2.57 -7.37
CA ASP A 266 -22.24 2.24 -7.68
C ASP A 266 -22.72 0.92 -7.05
N ALA A 267 -21.80 0.04 -6.64
CA ALA A 267 -22.12 -1.26 -6.04
C ALA A 267 -22.89 -1.15 -4.70
N PRO A 268 -23.47 -2.24 -4.17
CA PRO A 268 -24.05 -2.24 -2.82
C PRO A 268 -23.05 -1.87 -1.72
N ALA A 269 -23.53 -1.39 -0.57
CA ALA A 269 -22.68 -0.92 0.54
C ALA A 269 -21.79 -1.99 1.19
N HIS A 270 -22.05 -3.28 0.94
CA HIS A 270 -21.25 -4.41 1.40
C HIS A 270 -20.12 -4.79 0.42
N VAL A 271 -20.02 -4.10 -0.72
CA VAL A 271 -18.95 -4.26 -1.71
C VAL A 271 -18.03 -3.04 -1.63
N CYS A 272 -16.80 -3.26 -1.20
CA CYS A 272 -15.78 -2.23 -1.02
C CYS A 272 -14.50 -2.59 -1.77
N ALA A 273 -13.51 -1.69 -1.74
CA ALA A 273 -12.21 -1.95 -2.34
C ALA A 273 -11.03 -1.43 -1.53
N THR A 274 -9.90 -2.13 -1.64
CA THR A 274 -8.60 -1.62 -1.18
C THR A 274 -7.86 -0.91 -2.31
N ILE A 275 -7.09 0.11 -1.97
CA ILE A 275 -6.19 0.82 -2.89
C ILE A 275 -4.78 0.81 -2.31
N THR A 276 -3.80 0.44 -3.14
CA THR A 276 -2.40 0.34 -2.72
C THR A 276 -1.68 1.68 -2.84
N LEU A 277 -0.62 1.86 -2.06
CA LEU A 277 0.24 3.04 -2.13
C LEU A 277 0.85 3.21 -3.54
N HIS A 278 1.33 2.13 -4.13
CA HIS A 278 2.05 2.19 -5.40
C HIS A 278 1.12 2.51 -6.58
N HIS A 279 -0.15 2.07 -6.56
CA HIS A 279 -1.14 2.45 -7.58
C HIS A 279 -1.67 3.88 -7.48
N LEU A 280 -1.50 4.54 -6.32
CA LEU A 280 -1.78 5.99 -6.19
C LEU A 280 -0.72 6.85 -6.91
N LEU A 281 0.50 6.33 -7.03
CA LEU A 281 1.68 7.09 -7.48
C LEU A 281 2.13 6.75 -8.89
N LEU A 282 2.04 5.48 -9.29
CA LEU A 282 2.65 5.01 -10.51
C LEU A 282 1.62 4.79 -11.62
N THR A 283 2.11 4.91 -12.84
CA THR A 283 1.45 4.53 -14.08
C THR A 283 2.28 3.47 -14.81
N ARG A 284 1.73 2.89 -15.87
CA ARG A 284 2.51 2.00 -16.74
C ARG A 284 3.72 2.67 -17.41
N ASN A 285 3.74 4.00 -17.53
CA ASN A 285 4.92 4.71 -18.03
C ASN A 285 6.08 4.62 -17.04
N ASP A 286 5.82 4.63 -15.74
CA ASP A 286 6.85 4.46 -14.71
C ASP A 286 7.47 3.06 -14.75
N LEU A 287 6.69 2.07 -15.19
CA LEU A 287 7.13 0.69 -15.38
C LEU A 287 7.90 0.48 -16.70
N LEU A 288 7.50 1.12 -17.80
CA LEU A 288 7.88 0.72 -19.17
C LEU A 288 8.53 1.81 -20.05
N ALA A 289 8.45 3.11 -19.74
CA ALA A 289 8.66 4.17 -20.73
C ALA A 289 10.08 4.20 -21.34
N SER A 290 11.12 4.27 -20.52
CA SER A 290 12.52 4.36 -21.00
C SER A 290 13.33 3.11 -20.67
N THR A 291 13.06 2.49 -19.52
CA THR A 291 13.65 1.23 -19.10
C THR A 291 12.60 0.45 -18.31
N LEU A 292 12.65 -0.87 -18.41
CA LEU A 292 11.82 -1.75 -17.60
C LEU A 292 12.27 -1.65 -16.13
N LYS A 293 11.36 -1.25 -15.24
CA LYS A 293 11.62 -1.20 -13.79
C LYS A 293 10.95 -2.39 -13.09
N PRO A 294 11.61 -3.56 -12.96
CA PRO A 294 10.98 -4.77 -12.44
C PRO A 294 10.44 -4.60 -11.01
N HIS A 295 11.05 -3.73 -10.19
CA HIS A 295 10.59 -3.44 -8.82
C HIS A 295 9.24 -2.72 -8.76
N PHE A 296 8.73 -2.17 -9.87
CA PHE A 296 7.38 -1.61 -10.00
C PHE A 296 6.38 -2.58 -10.62
N TYR A 297 6.84 -3.75 -11.09
CA TYR A 297 5.96 -4.77 -11.64
C TYR A 297 5.18 -5.48 -10.53
N CYS A 298 3.85 -5.32 -10.54
CA CYS A 298 2.89 -5.97 -9.65
C CYS A 298 1.67 -6.47 -10.44
N LYS A 299 0.75 -7.13 -9.74
CA LYS A 299 -0.52 -7.61 -10.26
C LYS A 299 -1.65 -7.19 -9.30
N PRO A 300 -2.69 -6.49 -9.78
CA PRO A 300 -2.90 -6.08 -11.16
C PRO A 300 -1.86 -5.08 -11.64
N ILE A 301 -1.60 -5.04 -12.96
CA ILE A 301 -0.53 -4.21 -13.50
C ILE A 301 -0.89 -2.72 -13.40
N MET A 302 0.11 -1.85 -13.21
CA MET A 302 -0.04 -0.40 -13.34
C MET A 302 -0.78 -0.02 -14.62
N LYS A 303 -1.72 0.92 -14.55
CA LYS A 303 -2.59 1.33 -15.68
C LYS A 303 -2.22 2.74 -16.18
N ARG A 304 -3.15 3.41 -16.88
CA ARG A 304 -2.90 4.75 -17.45
C ARG A 304 -3.05 5.83 -16.38
N GLU A 305 -2.59 7.04 -16.70
CA GLU A 305 -2.73 8.20 -15.80
C GLU A 305 -4.19 8.49 -15.40
N ALA A 306 -5.15 8.28 -16.31
CA ALA A 306 -6.56 8.43 -16.01
C ALA A 306 -7.04 7.45 -14.92
N ASP A 307 -6.51 6.22 -14.92
CA ASP A 307 -6.80 5.22 -13.90
C ASP A 307 -6.18 5.61 -12.55
N ARG A 308 -4.89 5.99 -12.55
CA ARG A 308 -4.19 6.48 -11.36
C ARG A 308 -4.90 7.67 -10.72
N LYS A 309 -5.36 8.65 -11.51
CA LYS A 309 -6.14 9.79 -11.03
C LYS A 309 -7.47 9.37 -10.40
N ALA A 310 -8.17 8.39 -10.99
CA ALA A 310 -9.42 7.87 -10.43
C ALA A 310 -9.19 7.19 -9.07
N LEU A 311 -8.12 6.39 -8.94
CA LEU A 311 -7.73 5.76 -7.67
C LEU A 311 -7.35 6.80 -6.62
N LEU A 312 -6.60 7.83 -7.02
CA LEU A 312 -6.24 8.93 -6.14
C LEU A 312 -7.49 9.65 -5.64
N ASN A 313 -8.40 10.03 -6.52
CA ASN A 313 -9.66 10.66 -6.13
C ASN A 313 -10.51 9.75 -5.23
N ALA A 314 -10.52 8.43 -5.47
CA ALA A 314 -11.18 7.46 -4.62
C ALA A 314 -10.62 7.47 -3.18
N ALA A 315 -9.28 7.42 -3.04
CA ALA A 315 -8.61 7.48 -1.74
C ALA A 315 -8.83 8.82 -1.01
N LEU A 316 -8.95 9.93 -1.76
CA LEU A 316 -9.19 11.27 -1.23
C LEU A 316 -10.66 11.56 -0.91
N GLY A 317 -11.58 10.61 -1.07
CA GLY A 317 -13.01 10.87 -0.83
C GLY A 317 -13.73 11.64 -1.95
N ARG A 318 -13.09 11.83 -3.12
CA ARG A 318 -13.54 12.69 -4.23
C ARG A 318 -14.08 11.89 -5.42
N TYR A 319 -14.96 10.93 -5.18
CA TYR A 319 -15.38 9.94 -6.18
C TYR A 319 -16.88 9.97 -6.53
N ASP A 320 -17.60 10.99 -6.11
CA ASP A 320 -19.04 11.16 -6.42
C ASP A 320 -19.29 11.69 -7.86
N ALA A 321 -18.25 12.12 -8.58
CA ALA A 321 -18.38 12.62 -9.96
C ALA A 321 -18.70 11.50 -10.97
N PRO A 322 -19.53 11.75 -12.00
CA PRO A 322 -19.93 10.75 -12.98
C PRO A 322 -18.74 10.25 -13.82
N TYR A 323 -18.76 8.96 -14.18
CA TYR A 323 -17.68 8.24 -14.88
C TYR A 323 -17.25 8.89 -16.21
N ASN A 324 -18.18 9.54 -16.91
CA ASN A 324 -17.98 10.13 -18.24
C ASN A 324 -17.61 11.63 -18.22
N ALA A 325 -17.32 12.22 -17.05
CA ALA A 325 -16.90 13.62 -17.01
C ALA A 325 -15.51 13.79 -17.68
N PRO A 326 -15.36 14.69 -18.68
CA PRO A 326 -14.04 15.03 -19.21
C PRO A 326 -13.19 15.67 -18.11
N TYR A 327 -12.09 15.01 -17.74
CA TYR A 327 -11.23 15.39 -16.63
C TYR A 327 -10.33 16.62 -16.89
N ASP A 328 -10.41 17.21 -18.10
CA ASP A 328 -9.60 18.36 -18.53
C ASP A 328 -10.36 19.71 -18.48
N ALA A 329 -11.54 19.77 -17.85
CA ALA A 329 -12.13 21.07 -17.54
C ALA A 329 -11.32 21.75 -16.43
N PRO A 330 -10.62 22.87 -16.67
CA PRO A 330 -10.05 23.64 -15.57
C PRO A 330 -11.18 24.00 -14.61
N THR A 331 -10.97 23.76 -13.32
CA THR A 331 -11.89 24.18 -12.28
C THR A 331 -12.06 25.69 -12.38
N SER A 332 -13.10 26.15 -13.06
CA SER A 332 -13.48 27.55 -13.09
C SER A 332 -13.82 27.93 -11.66
N ASN A 333 -13.08 28.90 -11.13
CA ASN A 333 -13.35 29.54 -9.85
C ASN A 333 -14.86 29.75 -9.68
N ALA A 334 -15.45 29.07 -8.69
CA ALA A 334 -16.75 29.43 -8.18
C ALA A 334 -16.64 30.88 -7.70
N THR A 335 -17.18 31.79 -8.50
CA THR A 335 -17.31 33.19 -8.14
C THR A 335 -18.34 33.25 -7.04
N SER A 336 -17.89 33.52 -5.81
CA SER A 336 -18.76 33.82 -4.68
C SER A 336 -19.70 34.97 -5.07
N PRO A 337 -21.00 34.93 -4.75
CA PRO A 337 -21.88 36.07 -4.94
C PRO A 337 -21.40 37.23 -4.08
N SER A 338 -21.22 38.38 -4.70
CA SER A 338 -20.92 39.66 -4.07
C SER A 338 -21.90 39.95 -2.93
N GLN A 339 -21.41 39.88 -1.68
CA GLN A 339 -22.13 40.45 -0.55
C GLN A 339 -21.95 41.97 -0.55
N GLN A 340 -23.05 42.68 -0.79
CA GLN A 340 -23.14 44.11 -0.61
C GLN A 340 -22.86 44.49 0.84
N ASN A 341 -22.01 45.50 0.97
CA ASN A 341 -21.51 46.04 2.21
C ASN A 341 -22.53 47.06 2.76
N THR A 342 -23.20 46.73 3.87
CA THR A 342 -23.91 47.74 4.67
C THR A 342 -23.37 47.73 6.09
N SER A 343 -22.60 48.78 6.38
CA SER A 343 -22.08 49.13 7.70
C SER A 343 -23.22 49.33 8.71
N LYS A 344 -23.19 48.56 9.82
CA LYS A 344 -23.79 48.96 11.09
C LYS A 344 -22.87 48.56 12.24
N ASN A 345 -22.48 49.57 13.02
CA ASN A 345 -21.76 49.45 14.29
C ASN A 345 -22.58 48.65 15.31
N THR A 346 -22.00 47.57 15.84
CA THR A 346 -22.48 46.91 17.07
C THR A 346 -21.28 46.55 17.96
N PRO A 347 -21.41 46.64 19.29
CA PRO A 347 -20.30 46.41 20.22
C PRO A 347 -19.90 44.92 20.29
N PRO A 348 -18.67 44.60 20.73
CA PRO A 348 -18.19 43.22 20.76
C PRO A 348 -18.96 42.39 21.80
N PRO A 349 -19.22 41.09 21.53
CA PRO A 349 -19.90 40.22 22.47
C PRO A 349 -18.96 39.80 23.61
N PRO A 350 -19.51 39.42 24.78
CA PRO A 350 -18.71 39.00 25.92
C PRO A 350 -18.01 37.66 25.67
N ILE A 351 -16.82 37.53 26.24
CA ILE A 351 -15.97 36.34 26.20
C ILE A 351 -16.74 35.17 26.80
N SER A 352 -17.09 34.19 25.97
CA SER A 352 -17.72 32.94 26.39
C SER A 352 -16.65 31.91 26.79
N PRO A 353 -16.93 31.05 27.78
CA PRO A 353 -15.95 30.10 28.32
C PRO A 353 -15.56 29.03 27.29
N GLN A 354 -14.32 28.54 27.43
CA GLN A 354 -13.64 27.59 26.54
C GLN A 354 -14.58 26.51 25.98
N LYS A 355 -14.78 26.53 24.65
CA LYS A 355 -15.41 25.46 23.90
C LYS A 355 -14.59 24.18 24.06
N SER A 356 -15.21 23.15 24.63
CA SER A 356 -14.80 21.75 24.47
C SER A 356 -14.52 21.45 22.99
N MET A 357 -13.50 20.63 22.70
CA MET A 357 -13.23 20.15 21.34
C MET A 357 -14.53 19.68 20.68
N PRO A 358 -14.78 20.04 19.41
CA PRO A 358 -15.92 19.49 18.69
C PRO A 358 -15.79 17.95 18.67
N PRO A 359 -16.90 17.20 18.80
CA PRO A 359 -16.88 15.77 18.55
C PRO A 359 -16.31 15.54 17.14
N ALA A 360 -15.47 14.50 16.99
CA ALA A 360 -14.95 14.11 15.70
C ALA A 360 -16.12 13.98 14.69
N PRO A 361 -15.99 14.48 13.45
CA PRO A 361 -17.05 14.38 12.47
C PRO A 361 -17.49 12.92 12.35
N ALA A 362 -18.80 12.68 12.35
CA ALA A 362 -19.34 11.36 12.07
C ALA A 362 -18.89 10.96 10.66
N TYR A 363 -17.85 10.12 10.56
CA TYR A 363 -17.32 9.67 9.29
C TYR A 363 -18.43 8.92 8.54
N LYS A 364 -18.87 9.47 7.40
CA LYS A 364 -19.69 8.71 6.43
C LYS A 364 -18.84 7.53 5.98
N LYS A 365 -19.32 6.29 6.20
CA LYS A 365 -18.60 5.06 5.84
C LYS A 365 -18.22 5.08 4.36
N GLY A 366 -16.93 5.20 4.07
CA GLY A 366 -16.41 5.15 2.70
C GLY A 366 -16.28 3.71 2.20
N LYS A 367 -16.34 3.54 0.87
CA LYS A 367 -16.14 2.23 0.22
C LYS A 367 -14.70 1.92 -0.15
N PHE A 368 -13.81 2.91 -0.05
CA PHE A 368 -12.39 2.77 -0.35
C PHE A 368 -11.58 2.91 0.93
N PHE A 369 -10.68 1.96 1.15
CA PHE A 369 -9.77 1.96 2.28
C PHE A 369 -8.40 1.43 1.88
N PHE A 370 -7.43 1.60 2.76
CA PHE A 370 -6.04 1.25 2.47
C PHE A 370 -5.81 -0.27 2.55
N GLY A 371 -5.10 -0.81 1.57
CA GLY A 371 -4.47 -2.13 1.64
C GLY A 371 -3.17 -2.08 0.85
N SER A 372 -2.04 -2.36 1.49
CA SER A 372 -0.73 -2.03 0.91
C SER A 372 -0.38 -2.88 -0.30
N ASP A 373 -0.88 -4.11 -0.31
CA ASP A 373 -0.37 -5.21 -1.13
C ASP A 373 1.17 -5.25 -1.12
N SER A 374 1.76 -4.98 0.04
CA SER A 374 3.20 -5.04 0.20
C SER A 374 3.63 -6.50 0.04
N ALA A 375 4.28 -6.78 -1.08
CA ALA A 375 4.61 -8.10 -1.58
C ALA A 375 6.14 -8.21 -1.80
N PRO A 376 6.94 -8.33 -0.73
CA PRO A 376 8.40 -8.39 -0.82
C PRO A 376 8.87 -9.62 -1.60
N HIS A 377 9.81 -9.43 -2.52
CA HIS A 377 10.56 -10.48 -3.20
C HIS A 377 12.05 -10.13 -3.16
N GLN A 378 12.90 -11.15 -3.10
CA GLN A 378 14.34 -10.95 -3.20
C GLN A 378 14.69 -10.30 -4.55
N LYS A 379 15.72 -9.44 -4.57
CA LYS A 379 16.22 -8.74 -5.76
C LYS A 379 16.43 -9.70 -6.93
N SER A 380 17.05 -10.85 -6.67
CA SER A 380 17.30 -11.90 -7.67
C SER A 380 16.05 -12.50 -8.31
N LEU A 381 14.90 -12.47 -7.63
CA LEU A 381 13.61 -12.94 -8.17
C LEU A 381 12.87 -11.84 -8.95
N LYS A 382 13.23 -10.57 -8.73
CA LYS A 382 12.68 -9.42 -9.47
C LYS A 382 13.50 -9.15 -10.73
N GLU A 383 14.82 -9.17 -10.60
CA GLU A 383 15.81 -8.95 -11.67
C GLU A 383 16.21 -10.29 -12.32
N ALA A 384 15.20 -10.99 -12.84
CA ALA A 384 15.35 -12.29 -13.50
C ALA A 384 14.77 -12.25 -14.91
N ALA A 385 15.08 -13.27 -15.72
CA ALA A 385 14.45 -13.47 -17.03
C ALA A 385 12.90 -13.54 -16.94
N CYS A 386 12.37 -14.03 -15.80
CA CYS A 386 10.96 -13.98 -15.46
C CYS A 386 10.79 -13.41 -14.04
N GLY A 387 10.74 -12.07 -13.95
CA GLY A 387 10.61 -11.37 -12.67
C GLY A 387 9.26 -11.60 -11.98
N CYS A 388 9.30 -11.82 -10.67
CA CYS A 388 8.10 -11.96 -9.84
C CYS A 388 7.29 -10.65 -9.76
N ALA A 389 5.96 -10.75 -9.74
CA ALA A 389 5.06 -9.63 -9.49
C ALA A 389 4.98 -9.32 -7.98
N GLY A 390 5.11 -8.05 -7.61
CA GLY A 390 4.97 -7.56 -6.24
C GLY A 390 5.86 -6.35 -5.95
N VAL A 391 5.34 -5.40 -5.16
CA VAL A 391 6.04 -4.19 -4.73
C VAL A 391 6.24 -4.25 -3.22
N PHE A 392 7.45 -3.98 -2.73
CA PHE A 392 7.72 -3.97 -1.29
C PHE A 392 7.45 -2.58 -0.68
N SER A 393 6.20 -2.29 -0.36
CA SER A 393 5.74 -0.96 0.07
C SER A 393 5.50 -0.78 1.57
N ALA A 394 5.64 -1.82 2.39
CA ALA A 394 5.48 -1.69 3.85
C ALA A 394 6.44 -0.66 4.48
N PRO A 395 7.73 -0.57 4.09
CA PRO A 395 8.63 0.46 4.63
C PRO A 395 8.14 1.88 4.26
N PHE A 396 8.07 2.76 5.26
CA PHE A 396 7.66 4.18 5.11
C PHE A 396 6.29 4.40 4.46
N CYS A 397 5.39 3.41 4.55
CA CYS A 397 4.11 3.46 3.86
C CYS A 397 3.25 4.66 4.29
N ILE A 398 3.11 4.88 5.60
CA ILE A 398 2.24 5.93 6.14
C ILE A 398 2.83 7.32 5.88
N GLU A 399 4.15 7.45 5.93
CA GLU A 399 4.87 8.67 5.59
C GLU A 399 4.62 9.08 4.12
N MET A 400 4.69 8.12 3.20
CA MET A 400 4.39 8.35 1.79
C MET A 400 2.91 8.70 1.58
N LEU A 401 1.98 8.03 2.24
CA LEU A 401 0.55 8.39 2.18
C LEU A 401 0.30 9.80 2.73
N ALA A 402 0.92 10.17 3.84
CA ALA A 402 0.81 11.52 4.40
C ALA A 402 1.30 12.57 3.40
N GLN A 403 2.41 12.31 2.72
CA GLN A 403 2.91 13.18 1.66
C GLN A 403 1.92 13.32 0.50
N ILE A 404 1.37 12.21 0.00
CA ILE A 404 0.37 12.23 -1.07
C ILE A 404 -0.85 13.07 -0.66
N PHE A 405 -1.41 12.81 0.52
CA PHE A 405 -2.62 13.50 0.98
C PHE A 405 -2.34 14.99 1.28
N ALA A 406 -1.12 15.33 1.71
CA ALA A 406 -0.71 16.73 1.90
C ALA A 406 -0.59 17.47 0.57
N GLU A 407 0.04 16.85 -0.43
CA GLU A 407 0.19 17.42 -1.78
C GLU A 407 -1.17 17.61 -2.48
N GLN A 408 -2.18 16.85 -2.08
CA GLN A 408 -3.56 16.94 -2.59
C GLN A 408 -4.48 17.81 -1.74
N ASN A 409 -3.97 18.47 -0.69
CA ASN A 409 -4.74 19.25 0.28
C ASN A 409 -5.95 18.48 0.83
N ALA A 410 -5.72 17.25 1.29
CA ALA A 410 -6.78 16.30 1.67
C ALA A 410 -6.53 15.63 3.03
N LYS A 411 -5.88 16.34 3.96
CA LYS A 411 -5.50 15.83 5.29
C LYS A 411 -6.67 15.12 6.00
N GLU A 412 -7.85 15.71 5.93
CA GLU A 412 -9.09 15.27 6.56
C GLU A 412 -9.55 13.88 6.10
N HIS A 413 -9.08 13.42 4.94
CA HIS A 413 -9.42 12.12 4.38
C HIS A 413 -8.44 11.00 4.75
N LEU A 414 -7.23 11.34 5.21
CA LEU A 414 -6.19 10.34 5.50
C LEU A 414 -6.64 9.36 6.58
N GLU A 415 -7.11 9.85 7.73
CA GLU A 415 -7.57 8.99 8.84
C GLU A 415 -8.71 8.07 8.39
N ALA A 416 -9.65 8.59 7.60
CA ALA A 416 -10.76 7.79 7.10
C ALA A 416 -10.27 6.62 6.24
N PHE A 417 -9.34 6.90 5.32
CA PHE A 417 -8.79 5.94 4.38
C PHE A 417 -7.96 4.83 5.06
N VAL A 418 -7.14 5.18 6.05
CA VAL A 418 -6.17 4.25 6.66
C VAL A 418 -6.61 3.63 8.00
N SER A 419 -7.61 4.21 8.69
CA SER A 419 -7.98 3.80 10.06
C SER A 419 -9.47 3.56 10.29
N VAL A 420 -10.37 4.11 9.44
CA VAL A 420 -11.83 4.07 9.71
C VAL A 420 -12.59 3.19 8.73
N ASN A 421 -12.46 3.42 7.43
CA ASN A 421 -13.31 2.82 6.41
C ASN A 421 -13.21 1.28 6.39
N GLY A 422 -11.98 0.75 6.44
CA GLY A 422 -11.75 -0.70 6.48
C GLY A 422 -12.23 -1.34 7.78
N ALA A 423 -11.98 -0.71 8.93
CA ALA A 423 -12.49 -1.19 10.22
C ALA A 423 -14.02 -1.26 10.22
N ALA A 424 -14.69 -0.23 9.68
CA ALA A 424 -16.14 -0.21 9.52
C ALA A 424 -16.66 -1.24 8.51
N HIS A 425 -15.89 -1.57 7.46
CA HIS A 425 -16.25 -2.63 6.52
C HIS A 425 -16.17 -4.01 7.19
N TYR A 426 -15.08 -4.29 7.90
CA TYR A 426 -14.84 -5.57 8.57
C TYR A 426 -15.48 -5.71 9.96
N ASN A 427 -16.27 -4.72 10.41
CA ASN A 427 -16.89 -4.69 11.74
C ASN A 427 -15.87 -4.79 12.89
N LEU A 428 -14.69 -4.20 12.70
CA LEU A 428 -13.63 -4.14 13.68
C LEU A 428 -13.76 -2.85 14.52
N PRO A 429 -13.41 -2.86 15.82
CA PRO A 429 -13.36 -1.63 16.61
C PRO A 429 -12.32 -0.67 16.03
N LEU A 430 -12.53 0.63 16.16
CA LEU A 430 -11.49 1.60 15.80
C LEU A 430 -10.30 1.50 16.77
N ASN A 431 -9.08 1.67 16.27
CA ASN A 431 -7.90 1.80 17.12
C ASN A 431 -8.06 3.04 18.01
N THR A 432 -7.78 2.89 19.30
CA THR A 432 -7.97 3.95 20.31
C THR A 432 -6.71 4.79 20.51
N ASP A 433 -5.54 4.27 20.15
CA ASP A 433 -4.29 5.01 20.14
C ASP A 433 -4.06 5.74 18.80
N THR A 434 -3.17 6.74 18.85
CA THR A 434 -2.94 7.65 17.73
C THR A 434 -1.49 7.68 17.31
N LEU A 435 -1.26 7.76 16.01
CA LEU A 435 0.01 8.06 15.38
C LEU A 435 0.11 9.57 15.10
N GLU A 436 1.24 10.17 15.46
CA GLU A 436 1.56 11.54 15.06
C GLU A 436 2.57 11.53 13.91
N LEU A 437 2.25 12.26 12.85
CA LEU A 437 3.08 12.47 11.68
C LEU A 437 3.54 13.93 11.69
N ILE A 438 4.84 14.13 11.57
CA ILE A 438 5.45 15.46 11.58
C ILE A 438 6.16 15.71 10.25
N PRO A 439 6.18 16.97 9.78
CA PRO A 439 6.97 17.33 8.61
C PRO A 439 8.45 17.13 8.88
N THR A 440 9.18 16.84 7.83
CA THR A 440 10.64 16.64 7.92
C THR A 440 11.36 17.98 7.86
N THR A 441 12.50 18.06 8.54
CA THR A 441 13.39 19.23 8.48
C THR A 441 14.54 18.97 7.51
N ASN A 442 15.14 20.03 6.96
CA ASN A 442 16.19 19.93 5.93
C ASN A 442 17.43 19.09 6.35
N ASN A 443 17.61 18.81 7.64
CA ASN A 443 18.74 18.04 8.17
C ASN A 443 18.39 16.57 8.50
N ASP A 444 17.16 16.13 8.24
CA ASP A 444 16.74 14.78 8.57
C ASP A 444 17.19 13.76 7.50
N ILE A 445 18.45 13.32 7.58
CA ILE A 445 19.00 12.19 6.79
C ILE A 445 18.19 10.91 7.00
N GLU A 446 17.47 10.79 8.11
CA GLU A 446 16.65 9.63 8.47
C GLU A 446 15.37 9.45 7.65
N ASN A 447 15.02 10.42 6.80
CA ASN A 447 13.81 10.38 5.96
C ASN A 447 14.07 9.97 4.51
N THR A 448 15.27 9.45 4.26
CA THR A 448 15.61 8.82 2.99
C THR A 448 15.23 7.35 3.07
N ILE A 449 14.35 6.91 2.17
CA ILE A 449 14.09 5.48 1.98
C ILE A 449 15.39 4.83 1.48
N PRO A 450 15.90 3.77 2.12
CA PRO A 450 17.11 3.10 1.67
C PRO A 450 16.97 2.51 0.26
N ASN A 451 18.10 2.35 -0.45
CA ASN A 451 18.09 1.73 -1.78
C ASN A 451 17.87 0.21 -1.69
N ALA A 452 18.36 -0.41 -0.62
CA ALA A 452 18.17 -1.83 -0.36
C ALA A 452 18.19 -2.15 1.13
N TYR A 453 17.47 -3.23 1.48
CA TYR A 453 17.58 -3.91 2.76
C TYR A 453 18.31 -5.24 2.58
N HIS A 454 19.32 -5.50 3.41
CA HIS A 454 20.09 -6.74 3.39
C HIS A 454 19.82 -7.58 4.63
N PHE A 455 19.40 -8.84 4.42
CA PHE A 455 19.05 -9.79 5.46
C PHE A 455 19.92 -11.05 5.37
N GLY A 456 20.92 -11.14 6.25
CA GLY A 456 21.91 -12.22 6.18
C GLY A 456 22.73 -12.20 4.89
N ALA A 457 23.43 -13.31 4.61
CA ALA A 457 24.48 -13.37 3.60
C ALA A 457 24.02 -13.17 2.13
N HIS A 458 22.75 -13.40 1.80
CA HIS A 458 22.32 -13.47 0.39
C HIS A 458 20.91 -12.97 0.11
N LYS A 459 20.27 -12.23 1.03
CA LYS A 459 18.89 -11.77 0.84
C LYS A 459 18.83 -10.25 0.76
N THR A 460 18.76 -9.74 -0.47
CA THR A 460 18.60 -8.32 -0.74
C THR A 460 17.16 -8.04 -1.18
N PHE A 461 16.54 -7.01 -0.61
CA PHE A 461 15.19 -6.55 -0.97
C PHE A 461 15.23 -5.08 -1.33
N ILE A 462 14.58 -4.71 -2.42
CA ILE A 462 14.47 -3.33 -2.90
C ILE A 462 13.12 -2.78 -2.44
N PRO A 463 13.08 -1.77 -1.55
CA PRO A 463 11.82 -1.18 -1.12
C PRO A 463 11.23 -0.27 -2.19
N PHE A 464 9.94 -0.02 -2.07
CA PHE A 464 9.25 0.97 -2.88
C PHE A 464 9.74 2.38 -2.52
N ARG A 465 10.43 3.02 -3.46
CA ARG A 465 11.09 4.32 -3.28
C ARG A 465 10.77 5.26 -4.46
N PRO A 466 9.54 5.78 -4.53
CA PRO A 466 9.14 6.73 -5.58
C PRO A 466 9.68 8.15 -5.31
N PHE A 467 10.07 8.45 -4.08
CA PHE A 467 10.58 9.76 -3.67
C PHE A 467 12.07 9.70 -3.31
N PRO A 468 12.86 10.72 -3.68
CA PRO A 468 14.26 10.80 -3.27
C PRO A 468 14.41 11.01 -1.75
N GLN A 469 13.50 11.80 -1.15
CA GLN A 469 13.42 12.09 0.29
C GLN A 469 11.95 12.31 0.68
N LEU A 470 11.57 11.85 1.87
CA LEU A 470 10.21 12.03 2.40
C LEU A 470 10.04 13.39 3.08
N LYS A 471 8.88 14.00 2.86
CA LYS A 471 8.46 15.27 3.48
C LYS A 471 7.74 15.09 4.82
N TRP A 472 7.40 13.84 5.16
CA TRP A 472 6.71 13.45 6.39
C TRP A 472 7.45 12.31 7.08
N LYS A 473 7.38 12.27 8.42
CA LYS A 473 7.89 11.16 9.24
C LYS A 473 6.96 10.89 10.42
N GLN A 474 6.98 9.66 10.93
CA GLN A 474 6.35 9.35 12.21
C GLN A 474 7.12 10.03 13.35
N ASN A 475 6.41 10.63 14.31
CA ASN A 475 7.03 11.22 15.49
C ASN A 475 7.45 10.11 16.49
N SER A 476 8.74 9.80 16.52
CA SER A 476 9.30 8.77 17.40
C SER A 476 9.41 9.17 18.88
N GLN A 477 9.31 10.47 19.21
CA GLN A 477 9.56 10.98 20.58
C GLN A 477 8.42 10.69 21.58
N ILE A 478 7.22 10.30 21.13
CA ILE A 478 6.09 10.03 22.03
C ILE A 478 6.27 8.72 22.82
N PHE A 479 7.13 7.81 22.38
CA PHE A 479 7.21 6.45 22.94
C PHE A 479 8.34 6.26 23.95
N GLU A 480 9.40 7.08 23.92
CA GLU A 480 10.46 7.06 24.93
C GLU A 480 9.93 7.49 26.31
N ASN A 481 8.93 8.38 26.36
CA ASN A 481 8.31 8.83 27.62
C ASN A 481 7.18 7.91 28.14
N SER A 482 6.83 6.85 27.41
CA SER A 482 5.83 5.86 27.85
C SER A 482 6.46 4.64 28.53
N GLN A 483 7.80 4.59 28.59
CA GLN A 483 8.54 3.79 29.56
C GLN A 483 8.70 4.63 30.83
N GLY A 484 7.61 4.75 31.60
CA GLY A 484 7.68 5.27 32.97
C GLY A 484 8.43 4.29 33.89
N PRO A 485 8.92 4.77 35.04
CA PRO A 485 10.09 4.28 35.79
C PRO A 485 10.08 2.79 36.15
#